data_AF-A0A535V309-F1
#
_entry.id   AF-A0A535V309-F1
#
_cell.length_a   1.000
_cell.length_b   1.000
_cell.length_c   1.000
_cell.angle_alpha   90.00
_cell.angle_beta   90.00
_cell.angle_gamma   90.00
#
_symmetry.space_group_name_H-M   'P 1'
#
loop_
_entity.id
_entity.type
_entity.pdbx_description
1 polymer ?
#
loop_
_entity_poly.entity_id
_entity_poly.type
_entity_poly.pdbx_seq_one_letter_code
_entity_poly.pdbx_strand_id
1 'polypeptide(L)' 'MAESVLATMQRKQIEITIGELLLTDDFYMRLEITERLRHLIAHADPSLDRTQLSEGALEELEALDLLH' A
#
# COMPACT_ATOMS: atom_id res chain seq x y z
N MET A 1 1.74 14.75 13.75
CA MET A 1 0.65 14.17 14.58
C MET A 1 1.03 12.73 14.84
N ALA A 2 0.79 12.17 16.02
CA ALA A 2 1.12 10.76 16.28
C ALA A 2 0.21 9.86 15.41
N GLU A 3 0.80 8.86 14.74
CA GLU A 3 0.06 7.88 13.94
C GLU A 3 -0.96 7.15 14.84
N SER A 4 -2.20 6.99 14.37
CA SER A 4 -3.21 6.23 15.09
C SER A 4 -2.89 4.73 15.05
N VAL A 5 -3.36 3.95 16.03
CA VAL A 5 -3.18 2.47 16.01
C VAL A 5 -3.78 1.87 14.74
N LEU A 6 -4.89 2.43 14.26
CA LEU A 6 -5.52 2.03 13.00
C LEU A 6 -4.63 2.35 11.80
N ALA A 7 -4.04 3.53 11.75
CA ALA A 7 -3.12 3.94 10.69
C ALA A 7 -1.89 3.01 10.62
N THR A 8 -1.30 2.65 11.77
CA THR A 8 -0.22 1.66 11.81
C THR A 8 -0.65 0.28 11.28
N MET A 9 -1.88 -0.16 11.57
CA MET A 9 -2.40 -1.42 11.03
C MET A 9 -2.63 -1.34 9.51
N GLN A 10 -3.22 -0.26 9.02
CA GLN A 10 -3.43 -0.02 7.60
C GLN A 10 -2.11 0.03 6.84
N ARG A 11 -1.09 0.68 7.40
CA ARG A 11 0.26 0.71 6.81
C ARG A 11 0.85 -0.68 6.64
N LYS A 12 0.75 -1.53 7.68
CA LYS A 12 1.18 -2.94 7.56
C LYS A 12 0.38 -3.71 6.52
N GLN A 13 -0.93 -3.45 6.41
CA GLN A 13 -1.77 -4.07 5.40
C GLN A 13 -1.37 -3.66 3.98
N ILE A 14 -1.04 -2.38 3.75
CA ILE A 14 -0.50 -1.88 2.49
C ILE A 14 0.82 -2.59 2.16
N GLU A 15 1.74 -2.66 3.12
CA GLU A 15 3.03 -3.35 2.98
C GLU A 15 2.87 -4.81 2.54
N ILE A 16 1.99 -5.55 3.21
CA ILE A 16 1.70 -6.95 2.90
C ILE A 16 1.13 -7.07 1.48
N THR A 17 0.17 -6.20 1.13
CA THR A 17 -0.50 -6.24 -0.17
C THR A 17 0.48 -5.91 -1.32
N ILE A 18 1.46 -5.03 -1.10
CA ILE A 18 2.53 -4.79 -2.07
C ILE A 18 3.43 -6.02 -2.19
N GLY A 19 3.76 -6.67 -1.07
CA GLY A 19 4.48 -7.95 -1.10
C GLY A 19 3.76 -9.02 -1.92
N GLU A 20 2.43 -9.11 -1.80
CA GLU A 20 1.61 -9.99 -2.65
C GLU A 20 1.71 -9.62 -4.13
N LEU A 21 1.66 -8.33 -4.47
CA LEU A 21 1.80 -7.86 -5.84
C LEU A 21 3.15 -8.27 -6.43
N LEU A 22 4.25 -8.06 -5.70
CA LEU A 22 5.61 -8.37 -6.13
C LEU A 22 5.85 -9.86 -6.34
N LEU A 23 5.13 -10.72 -5.60
CA LEU A 23 5.25 -12.17 -5.69
C LEU A 23 4.27 -12.80 -6.69
N THR A 24 3.41 -11.99 -7.32
CA THR A 24 2.38 -12.47 -8.26
C THR A 24 2.76 -12.15 -9.70
N ASP A 25 2.87 -13.17 -10.53
CA ASP A 25 3.17 -13.03 -11.97
C ASP A 25 1.91 -13.05 -12.85
N ASP A 26 0.79 -13.57 -12.34
CA ASP A 26 -0.47 -13.60 -13.09
C ASP A 26 -1.06 -12.20 -13.27
N PHE A 27 -1.36 -11.83 -14.52
CA PHE A 27 -1.84 -10.50 -14.87
C PHE A 27 -3.15 -10.11 -14.17
N TYR A 28 -4.13 -11.01 -14.13
CA TYR A 28 -5.45 -10.70 -13.56
C TYR A 28 -5.38 -10.61 -12.05
N MET A 29 -4.59 -11.47 -11.40
CA MET A 29 -4.34 -11.36 -9.97
C MET A 29 -3.60 -10.07 -9.61
N ARG A 30 -2.57 -9.68 -10.38
CA ARG A 30 -1.88 -8.40 -10.18
C ARG A 30 -2.83 -7.22 -10.29
N LEU A 31 -3.75 -7.26 -11.26
CA LEU A 31 -4.78 -6.21 -11.43
C LEU A 31 -5.69 -6.15 -10.19
N GLU A 32 -6.18 -7.29 -9.70
CA GLU A 32 -7.00 -7.34 -8.48
C GLU A 32 -6.27 -6.78 -7.25
N ILE A 33 -5.00 -7.17 -7.06
CA ILE A 33 -4.16 -6.68 -5.96
C ILE A 33 -3.95 -5.17 -6.07
N THR A 34 -3.72 -4.66 -7.27
CA THR A 34 -3.57 -3.21 -7.53
C THR A 34 -4.83 -2.44 -7.17
N GLU A 35 -6.02 -2.94 -7.54
CA GLU A 35 -7.28 -2.30 -7.15
C GLU A 35 -7.52 -2.34 -5.64
N ARG A 36 -7.11 -3.42 -4.97
CA ARG A 36 -7.14 -3.50 -3.51
C ARG A 36 -6.20 -2.47 -2.86
N LEU A 37 -5.00 -2.26 -3.42
CA LEU A 37 -4.08 -1.20 -2.97
C LEU A 37 -4.68 0.19 -3.13
N ARG A 38 -5.29 0.50 -4.29
CA ARG A 38 -6.02 1.77 -4.50
C ARG A 38 -7.06 2.00 -3.42
N HIS A 39 -7.87 0.98 -3.14
CA HIS A 39 -8.92 1.07 -2.13
C HIS A 39 -8.36 1.32 -0.72
N LEU A 40 -7.31 0.60 -0.32
CA LEU A 40 -6.66 0.79 0.98
C LEU A 40 -6.09 2.19 1.15
N ILE A 41 -5.46 2.74 0.12
CA ILE A 41 -4.85 4.08 0.16
C ILE A 41 -5.93 5.17 0.13
N ALA A 42 -6.96 5.02 -0.68
CA ALA A 42 -8.06 5.99 -0.78
C ALA A 42 -8.84 6.13 0.54
N HIS A 43 -8.87 5.08 1.36
CA HIS A 43 -9.55 5.06 2.66
C HIS A 43 -8.60 4.97 3.85
N ALA A 44 -7.31 5.25 3.63
CA ALA A 44 -6.34 5.31 4.70
C ALA A 44 -6.69 6.40 5.71
N ASP A 45 -6.42 6.13 6.98
CA ASP A 45 -6.49 7.11 8.05
C ASP A 45 -5.57 8.31 7.70
N PRO A 46 -6.04 9.56 7.86
CA PRO A 46 -5.25 10.75 7.51
C PRO A 46 -3.92 10.89 8.28
N SER A 47 -3.78 10.20 9.41
CA SER A 47 -2.55 10.16 10.21
C SER A 47 -1.54 9.11 9.74
N LEU A 48 -1.86 8.32 8.70
CA LEU A 48 -0.99 7.29 8.16
C LEU A 48 0.32 7.89 7.63
N ASP A 49 1.42 7.42 8.19
CA ASP A 49 2.76 7.89 7.83
C ASP A 49 3.36 6.98 6.76
N ARG A 50 3.16 7.37 5.50
CA ARG A 50 3.66 6.61 4.32
C ARG A 50 5.18 6.50 4.30
N THR A 51 5.91 7.41 4.95
CA THR A 51 7.39 7.40 4.97
C THR A 51 7.97 6.21 5.75
N GLN A 52 7.13 5.51 6.53
CA GLN A 52 7.51 4.29 7.26
C GLN A 52 7.24 3.00 6.47
N LEU A 53 6.82 3.09 5.20
CA LEU A 53 6.83 1.95 4.29
C LEU A 53 8.27 1.61 3.89
N SER A 54 8.53 0.35 3.52
CA SER A 54 9.85 0.00 2.98
C SER A 54 10.14 0.71 1.66
N GLU A 55 11.42 0.82 1.30
CA GLU A 55 11.87 1.45 0.05
C GLU A 55 11.21 0.79 -1.17
N GLY A 56 11.21 -0.53 -1.26
CA GLY A 56 10.54 -1.24 -2.35
C GLY A 56 9.02 -1.03 -2.37
N ALA A 57 8.38 -0.86 -1.20
CA ALA A 57 6.96 -0.52 -1.16
C ALA A 57 6.69 0.89 -1.70
N LEU A 58 7.56 1.85 -1.40
CA LEU A 58 7.45 3.21 -1.94
C LEU A 58 7.65 3.23 -3.46
N GLU A 59 8.66 2.54 -3.97
CA GLU A 59 8.92 2.43 -5.41
C GLU A 59 7.72 1.84 -6.17
N GLU A 60 7.12 0.76 -5.65
CA GLU A 60 5.94 0.15 -6.27
C GLU A 60 4.72 1.08 -6.22
N LEU A 61 4.49 1.77 -5.11
CA LEU A 61 3.38 2.73 -5.04
C LEU A 61 3.59 3.94 -5.96
N GLU A 62 4.85 4.36 -6.18
CA GLU A 62 5.18 5.39 -7.16
C GLU A 62 4.90 4.90 -8.59
N ALA A 63 5.37 3.69 -8.93
CA ALA A 63 5.14 3.08 -10.24
C ALA A 63 3.64 2.89 -10.57
N LEU A 64 2.81 2.68 -9.54
CA LEU A 64 1.36 2.54 -9.65
C LEU A 64 0.59 3.86 -9.61
N ASP A 65 1.27 5.01 -9.46
CA ASP A 65 0.65 6.33 -9.33
C ASP A 65 -0.26 6.40 -8.08
N LEU A 66 0.21 5.88 -6.95
CA LEU A 66 -0.53 5.82 -5.67
C LEU A 66 0.11 6.65 -4.55
N LEU A 67 1.26 7.27 -4.79
CA LEU A 67 1.90 8.24 -3.91
C LEU A 67 1.53 9.66 -4.36
N HIS A 68 0.35 10.13 -3.96
CA HIS A 68 -0.10 11.52 -4.17
C HIS A 68 -0.44 12.19 -2.84
#